data_AF-A0A369VV13-F1
#
_entry.id   AF-A0A369VV13-F1
#
_cell.length_a   1.000
_cell.length_b   1.000
_cell.length_c   1.000
_cell.angle_alpha   90.00
_cell.angle_beta   90.00
_cell.angle_gamma   90.00
#
_symmetry.space_group_name_H-M   'P 1'
#
loop_
_entity.id
_entity.type
_entity.pdbx_description
1 polymer ?
#
loop_
_entity_poly.entity_id
_entity_poly.type
_entity_poly.pdbx_seq_one_letter_code
_entity_poly.pdbx_strand_id
1 'polypeptide(L)' 'MASVCTRHLQRIATGAINTDMNPEPGPFAETLKGLAALGRYGTPEEVAATVALLVECRRELA' A
#
# COMPACT_ATOMS: atom_id res chain seq x y z
N MET A 1 -16.35 -23.75 -20.26
CA MET A 1 -16.03 -22.39 -19.78
C MET A 1 -15.25 -22.53 -18.48
N ALA A 2 -13.92 -22.48 -18.55
CA ALA A 2 -13.06 -22.45 -17.37
C ALA A 2 -12.73 -20.99 -17.07
N SER A 3 -12.99 -20.54 -15.85
CA SER A 3 -12.49 -19.26 -15.36
C SER A 3 -10.96 -19.26 -15.51
N VAL A 4 -10.45 -18.48 -16.46
CA VAL A 4 -9.01 -18.24 -16.55
C VAL A 4 -8.72 -17.23 -15.44
N CYS A 5 -8.25 -17.74 -14.31
CA CYS A 5 -7.70 -16.87 -13.28
C CYS A 5 -6.33 -16.41 -13.77
N THR A 6 -6.30 -15.39 -14.63
CA THR A 6 -5.06 -14.82 -15.14
C THR A 6 -4.28 -14.27 -13.95
N ARG A 7 -3.03 -14.71 -13.82
CA ARG A 7 -2.19 -14.33 -12.69
C ARG A 7 -1.66 -12.92 -12.95
N HIS A 8 -2.27 -11.93 -12.30
CA HIS A 8 -1.87 -10.54 -12.43
C HIS A 8 -0.74 -10.22 -11.44
N LEU A 9 0.40 -9.76 -11.96
CA LEU A 9 1.48 -9.25 -11.14
C LEU A 9 1.36 -7.72 -11.06
N GLN A 10 1.29 -7.20 -9.84
CA GLN A 10 1.15 -5.77 -9.59
C GLN A 10 2.17 -5.33 -8.53
N ARG A 11 2.66 -4.09 -8.67
CA ARG A 11 3.58 -3.47 -7.72
C ARG A 11 2.84 -2.36 -6.97
N ILE A 12 2.91 -2.39 -5.65
CA ILE A 12 2.45 -1.28 -4.79
C ILE A 12 3.67 -0.42 -4.46
N ALA A 13 3.62 0.89 -4.76
CA ALA A 13 4.63 1.85 -4.28
C ALA A 13 4.10 2.48 -3.00
N THR A 14 4.76 2.20 -1.89
CA THR A 14 4.47 2.86 -0.61
C THR A 14 5.42 4.02 -0.39
N GLY A 15 4.93 5.09 0.25
CA GLY A 15 5.77 6.14 0.83
C GLY A 15 6.33 5.71 2.19
N ALA A 16 6.57 6.68 3.08
CA ALA A 16 6.95 6.39 4.47
C ALA A 16 5.75 5.82 5.23
N ILE A 17 5.89 4.60 5.77
CA ILE A 17 4.87 3.90 6.55
C ILE A 17 5.35 3.73 7.99
N ASN A 18 4.51 4.06 8.95
CA ASN A 18 4.81 3.94 10.37
C ASN A 18 4.83 2.46 10.77
N THR A 19 6.03 1.94 11.02
CA THR A 19 6.25 0.55 11.45
C THR A 19 7.29 0.56 12.56
N ASP A 20 7.45 -0.54 13.29
CA ASP A 20 8.46 -0.63 14.35
C ASP A 20 9.89 -0.31 13.86
N MET A 21 10.21 -0.69 12.61
CA MET A 21 11.53 -0.44 11.99
C MET A 21 11.61 0.87 11.20
N ASN A 22 10.48 1.52 10.93
CA ASN A 22 10.40 2.84 10.34
C ASN A 22 9.39 3.69 11.12
N PRO A 23 9.71 4.04 12.37
CA PRO A 23 8.76 4.71 13.25
C PRO A 23 8.56 6.16 12.81
N GLU A 24 7.32 6.63 12.91
CA GLU A 24 6.99 8.05 12.72
C GLU A 24 7.78 8.99 13.63
N PRO A 25 8.04 8.67 14.92
CA PRO A 25 9.06 9.39 15.67
C PRO A 25 10.46 8.91 15.25
N GLY A 26 11.19 9.76 14.53
CA GLY A 26 12.55 9.46 14.11
C GLY A 26 13.28 10.70 13.60
N PRO A 27 14.62 10.68 13.54
CA PRO A 27 15.42 11.85 13.17
C PRO A 27 15.12 12.40 11.76
N PHE A 28 14.63 11.55 10.85
CA PHE A 28 14.26 11.92 9.47
C PHE A 28 12.75 12.10 9.25
N ALA A 29 11.94 11.98 10.30
CA ALA A 29 10.50 11.95 10.16
C ALA A 29 9.91 13.24 9.60
N GLU A 30 10.33 14.38 10.13
CA GLU A 30 9.84 15.69 9.68
C GLU A 30 10.24 15.99 8.24
N THR A 31 11.43 15.55 7.81
CA THR A 31 11.83 15.63 6.40
C THR A 31 10.92 14.79 5.51
N LEU A 32 10.66 13.53 5.87
CA LEU A 32 9.81 12.64 5.09
C LEU A 32 8.35 13.10 5.05
N LYS A 33 7.82 13.64 6.16
CA LYS A 33 6.50 14.28 6.21
C LYS A 33 6.44 15.51 5.32
N GLY A 34 7.48 16.35 5.32
CA GLY A 34 7.56 17.54 4.48
C GLY A 34 7.59 17.24 2.97
N LEU A 35 8.04 16.05 2.57
CA LEU A 35 7.98 15.57 1.18
C LEU A 35 6.62 14.98 0.81
N ALA A 36 5.85 14.50 1.79
CA ALA A 36 4.53 13.94 1.58
C ALA A 36 3.45 15.04 1.57
N ALA A 37 2.60 15.07 0.55
CA ALA A 37 1.55 16.08 0.45
C ALA A 37 0.57 16.10 1.64
N LEU A 38 0.36 14.96 2.29
CA LEU A 38 -0.49 14.82 3.47
C LEU A 38 0.22 15.18 4.78
N GLY A 39 1.54 15.43 4.76
CA GLY A 39 2.29 15.82 5.95
C GLY A 39 2.39 14.74 7.03
N ARG A 40 2.12 13.47 6.71
CA ARG A 40 2.09 12.36 7.67
C ARG A 40 2.67 11.07 7.09
N TYR A 41 3.01 10.15 7.98
CA TYR A 41 3.27 8.77 7.61
C TYR A 41 1.96 8.06 7.25
N GLY A 42 2.05 7.11 6.33
CA GLY A 42 0.99 6.13 6.13
C GLY A 42 0.99 5.09 7.26
N THR A 43 -0.09 4.33 7.35
CA THR A 43 -0.26 3.23 8.30
C THR A 43 -0.15 1.87 7.59
N PRO A 44 0.26 0.80 8.29
CA PRO A 44 0.24 -0.56 7.73
C PRO A 44 -1.15 -0.97 7.24
N GLU A 45 -2.22 -0.53 7.92
CA GLU A 45 -3.60 -0.83 7.59
C GLU A 45 -4.02 -0.24 6.23
N GLU A 46 -3.56 0.96 5.89
CA GLU A 46 -3.81 1.59 4.58
C GLU A 46 -3.16 0.78 3.44
N VAL A 47 -1.96 0.24 3.66
CA VAL A 47 -1.29 -0.65 2.70
C VAL A 47 -2.05 -1.97 2.57
N ALA A 48 -2.46 -2.56 3.70
CA ALA A 48 -3.23 -3.80 3.72
C ALA A 48 -4.58 -3.66 3.00
N ALA A 49 -5.29 -2.54 3.18
CA ALA A 49 -6.52 -2.25 2.47
C ALA A 49 -6.31 -2.15 0.95
N THR A 50 -5.18 -1.55 0.53
CA THR A 50 -4.81 -1.50 -0.90
C THR A 50 -4.53 -2.89 -1.45
N VAL A 51 -3.82 -3.75 -0.70
CA VAL A 51 -3.59 -5.16 -1.09
C VAL A 51 -4.92 -5.90 -1.20
N ALA A 52 -5.81 -5.74 -0.21
CA ALA A 52 -7.12 -6.40 -0.19
C ALA A 52 -7.95 -6.07 -1.45
N LEU A 53 -7.94 -4.80 -1.88
CA LEU A 53 -8.56 -4.38 -3.13
C LEU A 53 -7.94 -5.07 -4.36
N LEU A 54 -6.62 -5.28 -4.39
CA LEU A 54 -5.95 -5.85 -5.57
C LEU A 54 -6.07 -7.38 -5.66
N VAL A 55 -6.12 -8.07 -4.53
CA VAL A 55 -6.21 -9.55 -4.49
C VAL A 55 -7.64 -10.05 -4.61
N GLU A 56 -8.63 -9.16 -4.62
CA GLU A 56 -10.01 -9.55 -4.87
C GLU A 56 -10.10 -10.22 -6.27
N CYS A 57 -10.69 -11.41 -6.31
CA CYS A 57 -10.89 -12.12 -7.56
C CYS A 57 -11.94 -11.36 -8.37
N ARG A 58 -11.49 -10.47 -9.26
CA ARG A 58 -12.37 -9.80 -10.21
C ARG A 58 -12.91 -10.85 -11.16
N ARG A 59 -14.12 -11.34 -10.85
CA ARG A 59 -14.89 -12.18 -11.79
C ARG A 59 -15.30 -11.29 -12.95
N GLU A 60 -14.55 -11.36 -14.03
CA GLU A 60 -15.03 -10.86 -15.31
C GLU A 60 -16.29 -11.66 -15.67
N LEU A 61 -17.42 -10.98 -15.76
CA LEU A 61 -18.65 -11.52 -16.34
C LEU A 61 -18.40 -11.63 -17.85
N ALA A 62 -18.08 -12.84 -18.31
CA ALA A 62 -18.10 -13.22 -19.71
C ALA A 62 -19.38 -14.02 -20.00
#